data_AF-A0A962BX60-F1
#
_entry.id   AF-A0A962BX60-F1
#
_cell.length_a   1.000
_cell.length_b   1.000
_cell.length_c   1.000
_cell.angle_alpha   90.00
_cell.angle_beta   90.00
_cell.angle_gamma   90.00
#
_symmetry.space_group_name_H-M   'P 1'
#
loop_
_entity.id
_entity.type
_entity.pdbx_description
1 polymer ?
#
loop_
_entity_poly.entity_id
_entity_poly.type
_entity_poly.pdbx_seq_one_letter_code
_entity_poly.pdbx_strand_id
1 'polypeptide(L)'
;MQVRLTLALALSALTLAACGSSSNSSRAVDNTPPTNGGGSPVTGVITARFDPSNAVIPLPNNLLLSGTTDLTLNIPVADPSNYGDPQVALNALDGWSTVGPWSSSFSAAPA
;
A
#
# COMPACT_ATOMS: atom_id res chain seq x y z
N MET A 1 -17.72 -22.04 41.83
CA MET A 1 -16.77 -21.12 41.15
C MET A 1 -16.02 -21.80 40.00
N GLN A 2 -15.55 -23.05 40.16
CA GLN A 2 -14.81 -23.79 39.13
C GLN A 2 -15.59 -24.07 37.82
N VAL A 3 -16.88 -24.41 37.88
CA VAL A 3 -17.71 -24.66 36.66
C VAL A 3 -17.88 -23.41 35.80
N ARG A 4 -17.90 -22.21 36.41
CA ARG A 4 -17.98 -20.95 35.66
C ARG A 4 -16.67 -20.63 34.95
N LEU A 5 -15.54 -21.00 35.56
CA LEU A 5 -14.21 -20.78 35.01
C LEU A 5 -13.93 -21.73 33.84
N THR A 6 -14.32 -23.00 33.94
CA THR A 6 -14.17 -23.97 32.84
C THR A 6 -15.05 -23.63 31.64
N LEU A 7 -16.27 -23.14 31.88
CA LEU A 7 -17.18 -22.72 30.81
C LEU A 7 -16.69 -21.46 30.09
N ALA A 8 -16.16 -20.49 30.83
CA ALA A 8 -15.56 -19.28 30.25
C ALA A 8 -14.35 -19.62 29.37
N LEU A 9 -13.48 -20.53 29.84
CA LEU A 9 -12.29 -20.95 29.11
C LEU A 9 -12.63 -21.68 27.80
N ALA A 10 -13.62 -22.57 27.84
CA ALA A 10 -14.11 -23.29 26.67
C ALA A 10 -14.71 -22.34 25.63
N LEU A 11 -15.47 -21.33 26.07
CA LEU A 11 -16.07 -20.34 25.18
C LEU A 11 -15.02 -19.42 24.53
N SER A 12 -13.98 -19.03 25.27
CA SER A 12 -12.85 -18.28 24.72
C SER A 12 -12.03 -19.09 23.71
N ALA A 13 -11.84 -20.39 23.93
CA ALA A 13 -11.14 -21.25 22.96
C ALA A 13 -11.95 -21.41 21.66
N LEU A 14 -13.28 -21.52 21.77
CA LEU A 14 -14.17 -21.67 20.62
C LEU A 14 -14.25 -20.39 19.78
N THR A 15 -14.25 -19.22 20.42
CA THR A 15 -14.23 -17.91 19.73
C THR A 15 -12.88 -17.62 19.06
N LEU A 16 -11.77 -18.13 19.59
CA LEU A 16 -10.44 -17.94 18.99
C LEU A 16 -10.26 -18.79 17.70
N ALA A 17 -10.81 -20.00 17.66
CA ALA A 17 -10.80 -20.83 16.45
C ALA A 17 -11.65 -20.25 15.30
N ALA A 18 -12.67 -19.45 15.62
CA ALA A 18 -13.48 -18.74 14.63
C ALA A 18 -12.76 -17.52 14.00
N CYS A 19 -11.66 -17.06 14.61
CA CYS A 19 -10.77 -16.05 14.04
C CYS A 19 -9.61 -16.67 13.24
N GLY A 20 -9.60 -18.00 13.06
CA GLY A 20 -8.74 -18.70 12.11
C GLY A 20 -9.02 -18.19 10.71
N SER A 21 -8.19 -17.25 10.27
CA SER A 21 -8.22 -16.56 8.99
C SER A 21 -8.51 -17.54 7.85
N SER A 22 -9.75 -17.51 7.36
CA SER A 22 -10.06 -18.10 6.07
C SER A 22 -9.35 -17.25 5.03
N SER A 23 -8.27 -17.79 4.48
CA SER A 23 -7.60 -17.22 3.31
C SER A 23 -8.52 -17.39 2.10
N ASN A 24 -9.55 -16.55 2.02
CA ASN A 24 -10.45 -16.45 0.87
C ASN A 24 -9.83 -15.61 -0.25
N SER A 25 -8.51 -15.42 -0.23
CA SER A 25 -7.77 -14.99 -1.41
C SER A 25 -7.79 -16.17 -2.37
N SER A 26 -8.45 -16.02 -3.51
CA SER A 26 -8.44 -16.93 -4.68
C SER A 26 -7.05 -17.09 -5.32
N ARG A 27 -5.98 -16.96 -4.54
CA ARG A 27 -4.58 -16.98 -4.97
C ARG A 27 -3.94 -18.36 -4.86
N ALA A 28 -4.68 -19.37 -4.41
CA ALA A 28 -4.21 -20.75 -4.23
C ALA A 28 -4.92 -21.78 -5.14
N VAL A 29 -5.85 -21.34 -5.99
CA VAL A 29 -6.41 -22.16 -7.06
C VAL A 29 -5.92 -21.62 -8.38
N ASP A 30 -5.53 -22.51 -9.30
CA ASP A 30 -5.18 -22.11 -10.67
C ASP A 30 -6.40 -21.41 -11.28
N ASN A 31 -6.26 -20.12 -11.55
CA ASN A 31 -7.27 -19.36 -12.29
C ASN A 31 -6.94 -19.42 -13.78
N THR A 32 -7.97 -19.59 -14.61
CA THR A 32 -7.80 -19.41 -16.04
C THR A 32 -7.40 -17.96 -16.31
N PRO A 33 -6.38 -17.70 -17.16
CA PRO A 33 -5.96 -16.33 -17.44
C PRO A 33 -7.15 -15.50 -17.94
N PRO A 34 -7.31 -14.25 -17.45
CA PRO A 34 -8.35 -13.37 -17.96
C PRO A 34 -8.21 -13.22 -19.48
N THR A 35 -9.32 -13.08 -20.19
CA THR A 35 -9.33 -12.96 -21.65
C THR A 35 -9.73 -11.56 -22.09
N ASN A 36 -9.19 -11.13 -23.23
CA ASN A 36 -9.64 -9.93 -23.93
C ASN A 36 -11.05 -10.15 -24.52
N GLY A 37 -11.71 -9.09 -25.00
CA GLY A 37 -13.03 -9.20 -25.65
C GLY A 37 -13.09 -10.18 -26.85
N GLY A 38 -11.95 -10.52 -27.45
CA GLY A 38 -11.82 -11.53 -28.51
C GLY A 38 -11.44 -12.95 -28.04
N GLY A 39 -11.40 -13.21 -26.73
CA GLY A 39 -11.14 -14.54 -26.16
C GLY A 39 -9.66 -14.91 -26.00
N SER A 40 -8.71 -14.12 -26.52
CA SER A 40 -7.28 -14.35 -26.28
C SER A 40 -6.87 -13.97 -24.84
N PRO A 41 -5.93 -14.69 -24.20
CA PRO A 41 -5.43 -14.33 -22.87
C PRO A 41 -4.91 -12.89 -22.79
N VAL A 42 -5.15 -12.21 -21.66
CA VAL A 42 -4.58 -10.90 -21.34
C VAL A 42 -3.10 -11.10 -21.03
N THR A 43 -2.23 -10.61 -21.91
CA THR A 43 -0.77 -10.64 -21.74
C THR A 43 -0.19 -9.28 -21.34
N GLY A 44 -0.97 -8.20 -21.46
CA GLY A 44 -0.58 -6.87 -21.00
C GLY A 44 -0.64 -6.81 -19.48
N VAL A 45 0.53 -6.84 -18.84
CA VAL A 45 0.65 -6.66 -17.38
C VAL A 45 1.09 -5.22 -17.11
N ILE A 46 0.17 -4.41 -16.59
CA ILE A 46 0.47 -3.08 -16.06
C ILE A 46 0.75 -3.24 -14.57
N THR A 47 1.94 -2.86 -14.11
CA THR A 47 2.33 -2.92 -12.71
C THR A 47 2.44 -1.52 -12.14
N ALA A 48 1.95 -1.33 -10.91
CA ALA A 48 2.22 -0.11 -10.15
C ALA A 48 3.73 -0.03 -9.88
N ARG A 49 4.32 1.15 -10.08
CA ARG A 49 5.75 1.36 -9.82
C ARG A 49 5.97 1.72 -8.36
N PHE A 50 6.87 0.98 -7.73
CA PHE A 50 7.38 1.24 -6.40
C PHE A 50 8.82 0.72 -6.33
N ASP A 51 9.78 1.63 -6.34
CA ASP A 51 11.20 1.33 -6.24
C ASP A 51 11.88 2.42 -5.40
N PRO A 52 11.88 2.25 -4.06
CA PRO A 52 12.49 3.23 -3.16
C PRO A 52 13.97 3.45 -3.40
N SER A 53 14.68 2.45 -3.95
CA SER A 53 16.12 2.56 -4.21
C SER A 53 16.45 3.54 -5.33
N ASN A 54 15.50 3.74 -6.26
CA ASN A 54 15.59 4.71 -7.35
C ASN A 54 14.61 5.88 -7.17
N ALA A 55 14.17 6.17 -5.94
CA ALA A 55 13.24 7.25 -5.62
C ALA A 55 11.87 7.20 -6.34
N VAL A 56 11.45 6.03 -6.83
CA VAL A 56 10.11 5.86 -7.42
C VAL A 56 9.13 5.51 -6.31
N ILE A 57 8.63 6.54 -5.64
CA ILE A 57 7.76 6.43 -4.47
C ILE A 57 6.46 7.21 -4.75
N PRO A 58 5.27 6.57 -4.65
CA PRO A 58 4.00 7.27 -4.78
C PRO A 58 3.85 8.40 -3.74
N LEU A 59 3.15 9.48 -4.07
CA LEU A 59 2.88 10.57 -3.13
C LEU A 59 1.39 10.61 -2.78
N PRO A 60 1.00 10.58 -1.50
CA PRO A 60 1.85 10.52 -0.30
C PRO A 60 2.33 9.09 0.05
N ASN A 61 3.47 8.96 0.75
CA ASN A 61 3.95 7.69 1.28
C ASN A 61 4.71 7.90 2.60
N ASN A 62 4.44 7.03 3.59
CA ASN A 62 5.02 7.15 4.93
C ASN A 62 6.55 6.96 4.97
N LEU A 63 7.14 6.31 3.95
CA LEU A 63 8.60 6.20 3.83
C LEU A 63 9.27 7.58 3.74
N LEU A 64 8.55 8.59 3.26
CA LEU A 64 9.06 9.95 3.10
C LEU A 64 9.11 10.73 4.42
N LEU A 65 8.49 10.21 5.49
CA LEU A 65 8.65 10.74 6.86
C LEU A 65 9.89 10.15 7.55
N SER A 66 10.60 9.23 6.91
CA SER A 66 11.76 8.58 7.52
C SER A 66 12.86 9.60 7.77
N GLY A 67 13.33 9.68 9.01
CA GLY A 67 14.39 10.61 9.43
C GLY A 67 13.90 11.99 9.86
N THR A 68 12.59 12.27 9.83
CA THR A 68 12.00 13.50 10.35
C THR A 68 11.21 13.23 11.64
N THR A 69 11.09 14.25 12.49
CA THR A 69 10.28 14.20 13.73
C THR A 69 9.21 15.29 13.77
N ASP A 70 9.30 16.25 12.86
CA ASP A 70 8.44 17.42 12.69
C ASP A 70 7.47 17.25 11.51
N LEU A 71 7.20 15.98 11.14
CA LEU A 71 6.36 15.52 10.02
C LEU A 71 6.70 16.12 8.64
N THR A 72 7.84 16.81 8.51
CA THR A 72 8.34 17.21 7.19
C THR A 72 8.63 15.99 6.33
N LEU A 73 8.60 16.21 5.01
CA LEU A 73 8.82 15.16 4.03
C LEU A 73 10.26 15.20 3.52
N ASN A 74 10.80 14.01 3.23
CA ASN A 74 12.09 13.78 2.61
C ASN A 74 11.92 13.23 1.18
N ILE A 75 11.16 13.92 0.33
CA ILE A 75 11.03 13.59 -1.10
C ILE A 75 12.41 13.72 -1.75
N PRO A 76 12.96 12.67 -2.38
CA PRO A 76 14.20 12.80 -3.13
C PRO A 76 14.00 13.71 -4.34
N VAL A 77 14.82 14.75 -4.43
CA VAL A 77 14.78 15.77 -5.49
C VAL A 77 16.17 15.91 -6.10
N ALA A 78 16.24 16.33 -7.37
CA ALA A 78 17.52 16.46 -8.07
C ALA A 78 18.37 17.63 -7.52
N ASP A 79 17.73 18.74 -7.18
CA ASP A 79 18.38 19.93 -6.61
C ASP A 79 17.51 20.52 -5.48
N PRO A 80 17.92 20.37 -4.21
CA PRO A 80 17.15 20.88 -3.07
C PRO A 80 17.15 22.42 -2.97
N SER A 81 17.97 23.12 -3.76
CA SER A 81 18.00 24.58 -3.82
C SER A 81 17.06 25.16 -4.89
N ASN A 82 16.46 24.31 -5.74
CA ASN A 82 15.50 24.73 -6.75
C ASN A 82 14.09 24.92 -6.17
N TYR A 83 13.84 26.08 -5.57
CA TYR A 83 12.52 26.42 -5.00
C TYR A 83 11.39 26.59 -6.04
N GLY A 84 11.72 26.55 -7.34
CA GLY A 84 10.71 26.49 -8.41
C GLY A 84 10.16 25.07 -8.64
N ASP A 85 10.81 24.04 -8.10
CA ASP A 85 10.32 22.67 -8.11
C ASP A 85 9.25 22.49 -7.00
N PRO A 86 8.00 22.14 -7.37
CA PRO A 86 6.95 21.89 -6.39
C PRO A 86 7.33 20.82 -5.35
N GLN A 87 8.14 19.81 -5.70
CA GLN A 87 8.55 18.77 -4.76
C GLN A 87 9.50 19.31 -3.68
N VAL A 88 10.37 20.27 -4.03
CA VAL A 88 11.22 20.96 -3.04
C VAL A 88 10.35 21.76 -2.08
N ALA A 89 9.33 22.47 -2.58
CA ALA A 89 8.40 23.23 -1.74
C ALA A 89 7.60 22.33 -0.81
N LEU A 90 7.17 21.15 -1.28
CA LEU A 90 6.44 20.16 -0.48
C LEU A 90 7.26 19.60 0.68
N ASN A 91 8.59 19.45 0.54
CA ASN A 91 9.47 19.02 1.63
C ASN A 91 9.53 20.02 2.80
N ALA A 92 9.19 21.30 2.57
CA ALA A 92 9.14 22.31 3.62
C ALA A 92 7.81 22.36 4.40
N LEU A 93 6.82 21.54 4.01
CA LEU A 93 5.53 21.46 4.68
C LEU A 93 5.58 20.43 5.83
N ASP A 94 4.83 20.72 6.90
CA ASP A 94 4.59 19.83 8.06
C ASP A 94 3.58 18.72 7.67
N GLY A 95 4.02 17.83 6.78
CA GLY A 95 3.28 16.67 6.31
C GLY A 95 2.49 16.85 5.03
N TRP A 96 1.68 15.85 4.71
CA TRP A 96 0.78 15.85 3.54
C TRP A 96 -0.68 15.93 3.97
N SER A 97 -1.51 16.56 3.13
CA SER A 97 -2.94 16.64 3.37
C SER A 97 -3.58 15.24 3.41
N THR A 98 -4.38 14.95 4.44
CA THR A 98 -5.13 13.69 4.57
C THR A 98 -6.31 13.58 3.58
N VAL A 99 -6.66 14.69 2.94
CA VAL A 99 -7.70 14.78 1.89
C VAL A 99 -7.11 15.19 0.54
N GLY A 100 -5.79 15.34 0.46
CA GLY A 100 -5.10 15.68 -0.77
C GLY A 100 -5.10 14.51 -1.76
N PRO A 101 -4.93 14.80 -3.07
CA PRO A 101 -4.84 13.77 -4.08
C PRO A 101 -3.61 12.87 -3.86
N TRP A 102 -3.77 11.59 -4.20
CA TRP A 102 -2.68 10.61 -4.28
C TRP A 102 -2.26 10.44 -5.75
N SER A 103 -0.97 10.57 -6.05
CA SER A 103 -0.36 10.20 -7.32
C SER A 103 0.45 8.89 -7.25
N SER A 104 0.31 8.05 -8.27
CA SER A 104 1.13 6.86 -8.49
C SER A 104 1.44 6.72 -9.99
N SER A 105 2.49 5.98 -10.31
CA SER A 105 2.88 5.71 -11.69
C SER A 105 2.81 4.20 -11.99
N PHE A 106 2.67 3.86 -13.27
CA PHE A 106 2.52 2.50 -13.75
C PHE A 106 3.57 2.19 -14.83
N SER A 107 3.84 0.90 -15.06
CA SER A 107 4.84 0.44 -16.02
C SER A 107 4.52 0.79 -17.48
N ALA A 108 3.25 0.99 -17.81
CA ALA A 108 2.77 1.36 -19.13
C ALA A 108 1.44 2.12 -19.02
N ALA A 109 1.04 2.79 -20.11
CA ALA A 109 -0.29 3.38 -20.24
C ALA A 109 -1.35 2.28 -20.41
N PRO A 110 -2.62 2.55 -20.04
CA PRO A 110 -3.74 1.71 -20.45
C PRO A 110 -3.78 1.60 -21.98
N ALA A 111 -4.05 0.40 -22.49
CA ALA A 111 -4.26 0.14 -23.91
C ALA A 111 -5.61 0.70 -24.41
#